data_AF-A0A6M3X676-F1
#
_entry.id   AF-A0A6M3X676-F1
#
_cell.length_a   1.000
_cell.length_b   1.000
_cell.length_c   1.000
_cell.angle_alpha   90.00
_cell.angle_beta   90.00
_cell.angle_gamma   90.00
#
_symmetry.space_group_name_H-M   'P 1'
#
loop_
_entity.id
_entity.type
_entity.pdbx_description
1 polymer ?
#
loop_
_entity_poly.entity_id
_entity_poly.type
_entity_poly.pdbx_seq_one_letter_code
_entity_poly.pdbx_strand_id
1 'polypeptide(L)' 'MKDKEKTVAIIARLPKIWDDELKKIARAEFRTKASLIRAAIWDYLKDKVIT' A
#
# COMPACT_ATOMS: atom_id res chain seq x y z
N MET A 1 -14.07 -21.35 1.60
CA MET A 1 -14.03 -20.46 0.42
C MET A 1 -12.63 -20.51 -0.15
N LYS A 2 -12.50 -20.99 -1.39
CA LYS A 2 -11.23 -21.34 -2.05
C LYS A 2 -10.94 -20.37 -3.19
N ASP A 3 -11.15 -19.07 -2.96
CA ASP A 3 -10.73 -18.03 -3.89
C ASP A 3 -9.35 -17.54 -3.44
N LYS A 4 -8.31 -18.26 -3.87
CA LYS A 4 -6.99 -17.64 -4.00
C LYS A 4 -7.10 -16.67 -5.18
N GLU A 5 -7.73 -15.52 -4.94
CA GLU A 5 -7.69 -14.40 -5.88
C GLU A 5 -6.23 -14.20 -6.29
N LYS A 6 -5.98 -14.25 -7.60
CA LYS A 6 -4.65 -14.00 -8.16
C LYS A 6 -4.27 -12.58 -7.78
N THR A 7 -3.53 -12.44 -6.68
CA THR A 7 -3.00 -11.14 -6.27
C THR A 7 -2.00 -10.72 -7.34
N VAL A 8 -2.41 -9.77 -8.19
CA VAL A 8 -1.51 -9.19 -9.18
C VAL A 8 -0.50 -8.34 -8.44
N ALA A 9 0.75 -8.78 -8.44
CA ALA A 9 1.83 -8.02 -7.85
C ALA A 9 2.19 -6.85 -8.78
N ILE A 10 1.95 -5.62 -8.32
CA ILE A 10 2.41 -4.41 -9.01
C ILE A 10 3.74 -3.99 -8.41
N ILE A 11 4.78 -3.90 -9.24
CA ILE A 11 6.09 -3.40 -8.82
C ILE A 11 6.10 -1.88 -9.00
N ALA A 12 5.89 -1.15 -7.91
CA ALA A 12 6.05 0.30 -7.89
C ALA A 12 7.54 0.65 -7.69
N ARG A 13 8.12 1.42 -8.62
CA ARG A 13 9.46 2.02 -8.44
C ARG A 13 9.28 3.36 -7.76
N LEU A 14 9.63 3.43 -6.48
CA LEU A 14 9.60 4.65 -5.69
C LEU A 14 11.01 5.26 -5.61
N PRO A 15 11.14 6.61 -5.55
CA PRO A 15 12.40 7.24 -5.18
C PRO A 15 12.89 6.68 -3.84
N LYS A 16 14.22 6.51 -3.70
CA LYS A 16 14.83 5.90 -2.49
C LYS A 16 14.39 6.60 -1.20
N ILE A 17 14.32 7.94 -1.22
CA ILE A 17 13.88 8.75 -0.08
C ILE A 17 12.48 8.32 0.37
N TRP A 18 11.55 8.12 -0.56
CA TRP A 18 10.19 7.72 -0.25
C TRP A 18 10.09 6.28 0.23
N ASP A 19 10.90 5.36 -0.32
CA ASP A 19 10.96 3.98 0.18
C ASP A 19 11.49 3.91 1.60
N ASP A 20 12.48 4.75 1.94
CA ASP A 20 13.06 4.81 3.29
C ASP A 20 12.09 5.42 4.30
N GLU A 21 11.35 6.47 3.93
CA GLU A 21 10.27 7.01 4.76
C GLU A 21 9.14 5.99 4.97
N LEU A 22 8.71 5.29 3.90
CA LEU A 22 7.73 4.20 4.00
C LEU A 22 8.20 3.08 4.93
N LYS A 23 9.49 2.74 4.95
CA LYS A 23 10.05 1.76 5.91
C LYS A 23 9.94 2.24 7.35
N LYS A 24 10.19 3.53 7.62
CA LYS A 24 10.07 4.09 8.98
C LYS A 24 8.64 4.00 9.47
N ILE A 25 7.68 4.42 8.65
CA ILE A 25 6.25 4.38 8.97
C ILE A 25 5.79 2.93 9.15
N ALA A 26 6.18 2.02 8.25
CA ALA A 26 5.87 0.59 8.35
C ALA A 26 6.32 -0.02 9.68
N ARG A 27 7.52 0.35 10.14
CA ARG A 27 8.04 -0.11 11.44
C ARG A 27 7.26 0.47 12.62
N ALA A 28 6.96 1.78 12.58
CA ALA A 28 6.23 2.44 13.64
C ALA A 28 4.80 1.88 13.82
N GLU A 29 4.14 1.52 12.72
CA GLU A 29 2.78 0.98 12.72
C GLU A 29 2.72 -0.55 12.86
N PHE A 30 3.85 -1.26 12.96
CA PHE A 30 3.92 -2.72 12.92
C PHE A 30 3.23 -3.33 11.68
N ARG A 31 3.35 -2.65 10.53
CA ARG A 31 2.72 -3.04 9.25
C ARG A 31 3.76 -3.29 8.16
N THR A 32 3.36 -3.99 7.11
CA THR A 32 4.19 -4.14 5.91
C THR A 32 4.02 -2.94 4.97
N LYS A 33 5.07 -2.60 4.20
CA LYS A 33 5.01 -1.55 3.17
C LYS A 33 3.82 -1.75 2.22
N ALA A 34 3.59 -3.00 1.79
CA ALA A 34 2.49 -3.33 0.90
C ALA A 34 1.12 -3.07 1.55
N SER A 35 0.96 -3.33 2.84
CA SER A 35 -0.28 -3.03 3.57
C SER A 35 -0.54 -1.52 3.65
N LEU A 36 0.50 -0.71 3.93
CA LEU A 36 0.39 0.75 3.94
C LEU A 36 0.01 1.30 2.57
N ILE A 37 0.71 0.86 1.51
CA ILE A 37 0.44 1.31 0.15
C ILE A 37 -0.99 0.95 -0.27
N ARG A 38 -1.46 -0.27 0.04
CA ARG A 38 -2.84 -0.67 -0.24
C ARG A 38 -3.87 0.20 0.48
N ALA A 39 -3.65 0.50 1.76
CA ALA A 39 -4.53 1.37 2.53
C ALA A 39 -4.57 2.78 1.94
N ALA A 40 -3.41 3.37 1.63
CA ALA A 40 -3.33 4.69 1.02
C ALA A 40 -4.04 4.76 -0.35
N ILE A 41 -3.87 3.73 -1.19
CA ILE A 41 -4.58 3.64 -2.49
C ILE A 41 -6.10 3.55 -2.26
N TRP A 42 -6.53 2.71 -1.31
CA TRP A 42 -7.94 2.53 -1.02
C TRP A 42 -8.60 3.80 -0.48
N ASP A 43 -7.92 4.51 0.41
CA ASP A 43 -8.38 5.78 0.97
C ASP A 43 -8.45 6.86 -0.12
N TYR A 44 -7.46 6.93 -1.00
CA TYR A 44 -7.48 7.82 -2.17
C TYR A 44 -8.64 7.52 -3.12
N LEU A 45 -8.88 6.24 -3.43
CA LEU A 45 -9.98 5.84 -4.31
C LEU A 45 -11.34 6.14 -3.69
N LYS A 46 -11.50 5.92 -2.37
CA LYS A 46 -12.75 6.27 -1.66
C LYS A 46 -13.05 7.76 -1.72
N ASP A 47 -12.04 8.59 -1.47
CA ASP A 47 -12.15 10.04 -1.57
C ASP A 47 -12.60 10.47 -2.99
N LYS A 48 -12.09 9.81 -4.03
CA LYS A 48 -12.43 10.14 -5.43
C LYS A 48 -13.76 9.57 -5.95
N VAL A 49 -14.31 8.52 -5.33
CA VAL A 49 -15.51 7.83 -5.83
C VAL A 49 -16.79 8.26 -5.10
N ILE A 50 -16.68 8.64 -3.82
CA ILE A 50 -17.84 9.05 -3.00
C ILE A 50 -18.06 10.59 -3.07
N THR A 51 -17.21 11.30 -3.81
CA THR A 51 -17.33 12.73 -4.13
C THR A 51 -17.87 12.92 -5.54
#